data_AF-A0A9K3J554-F1
#
_entry.id   AF-A0A9K3J554-F1
#
_cell.length_a   1.000
_cell.length_b   1.000
_cell.length_c   1.000
_cell.angle_alpha   90.00
_cell.angle_beta   90.00
_cell.angle_gamma   90.00
#
_symmetry.space_group_name_H-M   'P 1'
#
loop_
_entity.id
_entity.type
_entity.pdbx_description
1 polymer ?
#
loop_
_entity_poly.entity_id
_entity_poly.type
_entity_poly.pdbx_seq_one_letter_code
_entity_poly.pdbx_strand_id
1 'polypeptide(L)'
;MLQQLRSLFHRTLEEVYFLGLFTHPNINRLLGYCKDEHEHLLVYEYMPNKNFGNFLWKGKYTTKSDIYGFGRVLLESILGIEKEISHPSYGDDEGYYYWADLINSDKRMLKEILDPRFKGKYPLKGASKCLALALRCVSNNAKDRPLSEEVLQRLEHIYALHN
;
A
#
# COMPACT_ATOMS: atom_id res chain seq x y z
N MET A 1 4.18 40.73 -11.86
CA MET A 1 5.18 39.64 -11.85
C MET A 1 5.66 39.28 -10.44
N LEU A 2 6.14 40.22 -9.61
CA LEU A 2 6.71 39.89 -8.29
C LEU A 2 5.71 39.37 -7.23
N GLN A 3 4.39 39.55 -7.40
CA GLN A 3 3.37 38.97 -6.50
C GLN A 3 3.05 37.49 -6.79
N GLN A 4 3.25 37.00 -8.03
CA GLN A 4 3.03 35.59 -8.38
C GLN A 4 4.20 34.68 -7.94
N LEU A 5 5.42 35.23 -7.81
CA LEU A 5 6.60 34.53 -7.28
C LEU A 5 6.53 34.30 -5.75
N ARG A 6 5.87 35.19 -5.00
CA ARG A 6 5.66 35.00 -3.54
C ARG A 6 4.68 33.88 -3.20
N SER A 7 3.66 33.64 -4.01
CA SER A 7 2.65 32.61 -3.72
C SER A 7 3.16 31.19 -3.96
N LEU A 8 4.06 30.99 -4.93
CA LEU A 8 4.74 29.72 -5.16
C LEU A 8 5.75 29.39 -4.05
N PHE A 9 6.42 30.41 -3.51
CA PHE A 9 7.39 30.28 -2.42
C PHE A 9 6.75 29.86 -1.10
N HIS A 10 5.54 30.36 -0.82
CA HIS A 10 4.79 30.02 0.39
C HIS A 10 4.30 28.56 0.35
N ARG A 11 3.77 28.09 -0.79
CA ARG A 11 3.28 26.70 -0.93
C ARG A 11 4.35 25.65 -0.67
N THR A 12 5.57 25.85 -1.17
CA THR A 12 6.65 24.87 -1.00
C THR A 12 7.16 24.80 0.43
N LEU A 13 7.23 25.94 1.13
CA LEU A 13 7.63 25.96 2.54
C LEU A 13 6.55 25.41 3.46
N GLU A 14 5.27 25.68 3.18
CA GLU A 14 4.16 25.08 3.91
C GLU A 14 4.15 23.56 3.76
N GLU A 15 4.32 23.03 2.54
CA GLU A 15 4.34 21.59 2.31
C GLU A 15 5.50 20.91 3.05
N VAL A 16 6.70 21.46 2.94
CA VAL A 16 7.89 20.97 3.68
C VAL A 16 7.69 21.09 5.19
N TYR A 17 7.09 22.17 5.66
CA TYR A 17 6.76 22.37 7.07
C TYR A 17 5.78 21.30 7.56
N PHE A 18 4.68 21.05 6.84
CA PHE A 18 3.74 19.99 7.16
C PHE A 18 4.42 18.62 7.16
N LEU A 19 5.23 18.31 6.16
CA LEU A 19 6.01 17.05 6.11
C LEU A 19 6.96 16.91 7.31
N GLY A 20 7.57 18.01 7.75
CA GLY A 20 8.45 18.04 8.92
C GLY A 20 7.71 17.85 10.26
N LEU A 21 6.40 18.10 10.31
CA LEU A 21 5.59 17.87 11.52
C LEU A 21 5.18 16.41 11.70
N PHE A 22 5.20 15.59 10.64
CA PHE A 22 4.82 14.18 10.73
C PHE A 22 5.97 13.34 11.27
N THR A 23 5.90 13.03 12.57
CA THR A 23 6.73 11.97 13.17
C THR A 23 5.83 10.79 13.48
N HIS A 24 5.90 9.76 12.64
CA HIS A 24 5.12 8.54 12.82
C HIS A 24 5.97 7.32 12.47
N PRO A 25 5.93 6.22 13.25
CA PRO A 25 6.80 5.05 13.04
C PRO A 25 6.66 4.39 11.66
N ASN A 26 5.52 4.61 10.97
CA ASN A 26 5.23 4.03 9.65
C ASN A 26 5.32 5.05 8.50
N ILE A 27 5.86 6.25 8.72
CA ILE A 27 6.03 7.29 7.69
C ILE A 27 7.53 7.62 7.60
N ASN A 28 8.09 7.71 6.39
CA ASN A 28 9.49 8.07 6.24
C ASN A 28 9.74 9.48 6.77
N ARG A 29 10.67 9.62 7.72
CA ARG A 29 10.93 10.89 8.38
C ARG A 29 11.71 11.82 7.46
N LEU A 30 11.22 13.05 7.30
CA LEU A 30 11.98 14.12 6.67
C LEU A 30 13.06 14.60 7.64
N LEU A 31 14.33 14.52 7.22
CA LEU A 31 15.50 14.98 7.97
C LEU A 31 15.87 16.43 7.63
N GLY A 32 15.59 16.87 6.40
CA GLY A 32 15.89 18.22 5.96
C GLY A 32 15.41 18.52 4.55
N TYR A 33 15.59 19.77 4.12
CA TYR A 33 15.30 20.21 2.76
C TYR A 33 16.33 21.23 2.31
N CYS A 34 16.53 21.31 1.00
CA CYS A 34 17.30 22.36 0.35
C CYS A 34 16.44 22.98 -0.76
N LYS A 35 16.46 24.30 -0.85
CA LYS A 35 15.81 25.05 -1.92
C LYS A 35 16.82 26.03 -2.50
N ASP A 36 17.21 25.77 -3.74
CA ASP A 36 18.02 26.65 -4.56
C ASP A 36 17.17 27.17 -5.75
N GLU A 37 17.66 28.15 -6.52
CA GLU A 37 16.90 28.79 -7.61
C GLU A 37 16.40 27.81 -8.69
N HIS A 38 17.09 26.68 -8.85
CA HIS A 38 16.78 25.67 -9.87
C HIS A 38 16.51 24.27 -9.30
N GLU A 39 16.81 24.04 -8.02
CA GLU A 39 16.73 22.71 -7.43
C GLU A 39 16.00 22.69 -6.09
N HIS A 40 15.23 21.64 -5.90
CA HIS A 40 14.53 21.35 -4.66
C HIS A 40 14.91 19.95 -4.22
N LEU A 41 15.56 19.84 -3.07
CA LEU A 41 16.00 18.56 -2.51
C LEU A 41 15.28 18.32 -1.17
N LEU A 42 14.83 17.08 -0.97
CA LEU A 42 14.31 16.60 0.31
C LEU A 42 15.22 15.48 0.80
N VAL A 43 15.64 15.58 2.05
CA VAL A 43 16.52 14.60 2.70
C VAL A 43 15.66 13.78 3.66
N TYR A 44 15.51 12.49 3.41
CA TYR A 44 14.76 11.57 4.25
C TYR A 44 15.66 10.57 4.96
N GLU A 45 15.14 9.88 5.97
CA GLU A 45 15.77 8.68 6.49
C GLU A 45 15.91 7.63 5.37
N TYR A 46 17.09 7.00 5.33
CA TYR A 46 17.39 6.00 4.32
C TYR A 46 16.57 4.74 4.56
N MET A 47 15.79 4.33 3.57
CA MET A 47 15.06 3.06 3.56
C MET A 47 15.85 2.03 2.75
N PRO A 48 16.52 1.04 3.39
CA PRO A 48 17.37 0.08 2.70
C PRO A 48 16.61 -0.85 1.75
N ASN A 49 15.28 -0.95 1.90
CA ASN A 49 14.43 -1.79 1.07
C ASN A 49 13.76 -0.95 -0.04
N LYS A 50 13.60 -1.54 -1.24
CA LYS A 50 12.93 -0.89 -2.38
C LYS A 50 11.49 -0.48 -2.03
N ASN A 51 11.04 0.61 -2.62
CA ASN A 51 9.67 1.10 -2.46
C ASN A 51 8.69 0.36 -3.39
N PHE A 52 7.40 0.46 -3.06
CA PHE A 52 6.29 -0.07 -3.84
C PHE A 52 5.72 1.01 -4.81
N GLY A 53 6.57 1.82 -5.44
CA GLY A 53 6.15 3.04 -6.15
C GLY A 53 5.18 2.86 -7.33
N ASN A 54 5.04 1.64 -7.86
CA ASN A 54 4.25 1.35 -9.07
C ASN A 54 2.74 1.10 -8.82
N PHE A 55 2.23 1.36 -7.61
CA PHE A 55 0.82 1.12 -7.24
C PHE A 55 0.00 2.38 -6.99
N LEU A 56 0.53 3.54 -7.38
CA LEU A 56 -0.20 4.80 -7.31
C LEU A 56 -1.36 4.79 -8.32
N TRP A 57 -2.58 4.89 -7.80
CA TRP A 57 -3.81 4.99 -8.59
C TRP A 57 -3.79 6.27 -9.43
N LYS A 58 -3.98 6.15 -10.75
CA LYS A 58 -3.94 7.28 -11.71
C LYS A 58 -5.27 8.03 -11.87
N GLY A 59 -6.14 7.99 -10.87
CA GLY A 59 -7.46 8.63 -10.89
C GLY A 59 -7.67 9.62 -9.74
N LYS A 60 -8.93 9.93 -9.42
CA LYS A 60 -9.26 10.83 -8.30
C LYS A 60 -8.70 10.29 -6.98
N TYR A 61 -7.85 11.07 -6.33
CA TYR A 61 -7.31 10.76 -5.01
C TYR A 61 -8.40 10.90 -3.95
N THR A 62 -8.70 9.80 -3.28
CA THR A 62 -9.68 9.70 -2.19
C THR A 62 -9.15 8.70 -1.16
N THR A 63 -9.64 8.75 0.07
CA THR A 63 -9.31 7.72 1.07
C THR A 63 -9.60 6.31 0.54
N LYS A 64 -10.64 6.14 -0.30
CA LYS A 64 -10.96 4.85 -0.92
C LYS A 64 -9.97 4.40 -2.01
N SER A 65 -9.30 5.32 -2.70
CA SER A 65 -8.19 4.95 -3.60
C SER A 65 -6.95 4.57 -2.80
N ASP A 66 -6.73 5.18 -1.64
CA ASP A 66 -5.61 4.82 -0.74
C ASP A 66 -5.81 3.42 -0.16
N ILE A 67 -7.05 3.08 0.26
CA ILE A 67 -7.42 1.72 0.69
C ILE A 67 -7.18 0.71 -0.44
N TYR A 68 -7.53 1.05 -1.68
CA TYR A 68 -7.25 0.19 -2.82
C TYR A 68 -5.74 -0.02 -3.02
N GLY A 69 -4.95 1.06 -3.01
CA GLY A 69 -3.48 0.98 -3.12
C GLY A 69 -2.85 0.15 -2.00
N PHE A 70 -3.33 0.31 -0.77
CA PHE A 70 -2.92 -0.53 0.36
C PHE A 70 -3.26 -2.01 0.12
N GLY A 71 -4.48 -2.31 -0.33
CA GLY A 71 -4.92 -3.66 -0.66
C GLY A 71 -4.06 -4.33 -1.73
N ARG A 72 -3.65 -3.57 -2.75
CA ARG A 72 -2.73 -4.01 -3.80
C ARG A 72 -1.37 -4.43 -3.24
N VAL A 73 -0.75 -3.56 -2.45
CA VAL A 73 0.55 -3.85 -1.80
C VAL A 73 0.42 -5.07 -0.88
N LEU A 74 -0.67 -5.18 -0.13
CA LEU A 74 -0.92 -6.32 0.74
C LEU A 74 -1.08 -7.63 -0.04
N LEU A 75 -1.84 -7.63 -1.15
CA LEU A 75 -1.98 -8.80 -2.03
C LEU A 75 -0.62 -9.23 -2.59
N GLU A 76 0.17 -8.30 -3.11
CA GLU A 76 1.48 -8.62 -3.69
C GLU A 76 2.45 -9.14 -2.64
N SER A 77 2.38 -8.61 -1.41
CA SER A 77 3.17 -9.13 -0.29
C SER A 77 2.78 -10.55 0.08
N ILE A 78 1.48 -10.89 0.03
CA ILE A 78 0.95 -12.23 0.31
C ILE A 78 1.34 -13.21 -0.80
N LEU A 79 1.27 -12.77 -2.06
CA LEU A 79 1.48 -13.62 -3.24
C LEU A 79 2.95 -13.68 -3.67
N GLY A 80 3.79 -12.78 -3.19
CA GLY A 80 5.21 -12.70 -3.57
C GLY A 80 5.45 -12.21 -4.99
N ILE A 81 4.47 -11.52 -5.59
CA ILE A 81 4.52 -11.14 -7.00
C ILE A 81 5.32 -9.84 -7.14
N GLU A 82 6.52 -9.93 -7.71
CA GLU A 82 7.27 -8.77 -8.20
C GLU A 82 6.85 -8.50 -9.66
N LYS A 83 6.36 -7.29 -9.93
CA LYS A 83 5.71 -6.89 -11.19
C LYS A 83 6.59 -6.97 -12.45
N GLU A 84 7.86 -7.35 -12.34
CA GLU A 84 8.76 -7.55 -13.50
C GLU A 84 8.43 -8.81 -14.31
N ILE A 85 7.60 -9.72 -13.80
CA ILE A 85 7.11 -10.86 -14.58
C ILE A 85 5.61 -10.70 -14.79
N SER A 86 5.29 -10.03 -15.89
CA SER A 86 3.95 -9.94 -16.46
C SER A 86 3.40 -11.33 -16.74
N HIS A 87 2.61 -11.89 -15.82
CA HIS A 87 1.59 -12.86 -16.19
C HIS A 87 0.34 -12.08 -16.61
N PRO A 88 -0.19 -12.29 -17.83
CA PRO A 88 -1.39 -11.60 -18.32
C PRO A 88 -2.62 -11.74 -17.40
N SER A 89 -2.65 -12.77 -16.54
CA SER A 89 -3.73 -13.04 -15.58
C SER A 89 -3.67 -12.21 -14.28
N TYR A 90 -2.65 -11.39 -14.06
CA TYR A 90 -2.49 -10.55 -12.85
C TYR A 90 -2.55 -9.04 -13.16
N GLY A 91 -2.79 -8.69 -14.42
CA GLY A 91 -2.79 -7.31 -14.94
C GLY A 91 -4.14 -6.61 -14.88
N ASP A 92 -5.23 -7.35 -14.70
CA ASP A 92 -6.58 -6.82 -14.47
C ASP A 92 -7.07 -7.15 -13.05
N ASP A 93 -8.03 -6.36 -12.57
CA ASP A 93 -8.63 -6.59 -11.25
C ASP A 93 -9.37 -7.93 -11.19
N GLU A 94 -9.80 -8.48 -12.34
CA GLU A 94 -10.54 -9.75 -12.45
C GLU A 94 -9.74 -10.98 -12.00
N GLY A 95 -8.44 -11.02 -12.30
CA GLY A 95 -7.56 -12.11 -11.86
C GLY A 95 -7.55 -12.32 -10.34
N TYR A 96 -7.63 -11.24 -9.54
CA TYR A 96 -7.60 -11.34 -8.07
C TYR A 96 -8.91 -11.88 -7.48
N TYR A 97 -10.06 -11.51 -8.06
CA TYR A 97 -11.35 -12.05 -7.63
C TYR A 97 -11.50 -13.53 -7.99
N TYR A 98 -10.95 -13.96 -9.12
CA TYR A 98 -10.89 -15.39 -9.45
C TYR A 98 -10.18 -16.20 -8.35
N TRP A 99 -9.03 -15.71 -7.88
CA TRP A 99 -8.33 -16.34 -6.76
C TRP A 99 -9.15 -16.29 -5.47
N ALA A 100 -9.85 -15.19 -5.19
CA ALA A 100 -10.73 -15.06 -4.03
C ALA A 100 -11.77 -16.18 -3.95
N ASP A 101 -12.49 -16.40 -5.05
CA ASP A 101 -13.53 -17.42 -5.15
C ASP A 101 -12.96 -18.83 -5.05
N LEU A 102 -11.79 -19.06 -5.66
CA LEU A 102 -11.09 -20.34 -5.62
C LEU A 102 -10.65 -20.70 -4.19
N ILE A 103 -10.19 -19.73 -3.42
CA ILE A 103 -9.71 -19.94 -2.03
C ILE A 103 -10.86 -20.08 -1.05
N ASN A 104 -11.97 -19.37 -1.29
CA ASN A 104 -13.20 -19.58 -0.55
C ASN A 104 -13.74 -21.00 -0.74
N SER A 105 -13.55 -21.57 -1.94
CA SER A 105 -13.98 -22.92 -2.29
C SER A 105 -13.03 -24.02 -1.76
N ASP A 106 -11.72 -23.85 -1.91
CA ASP A 106 -10.71 -24.77 -1.39
C ASP A 106 -9.58 -24.04 -0.67
N LYS A 107 -9.61 -24.09 0.67
CA LYS A 107 -8.60 -23.47 1.53
C LYS A 107 -7.18 -24.03 1.32
N ARG A 108 -7.02 -25.19 0.69
CA ARG A 108 -5.69 -25.75 0.34
C ARG A 108 -5.00 -24.90 -0.74
N MET A 109 -5.77 -24.27 -1.62
CA MET A 109 -5.27 -23.35 -2.65
C MET A 109 -4.53 -22.16 -2.06
N LEU A 110 -4.82 -21.79 -0.82
CA LEU A 110 -4.08 -20.75 -0.12
C LEU A 110 -2.58 -21.08 -0.02
N LYS A 111 -2.19 -22.34 0.12
CA LYS A 111 -0.77 -22.72 0.19
C LYS A 111 -0.05 -22.59 -1.16
N GLU A 112 -0.78 -22.73 -2.25
CA GLU A 112 -0.25 -22.69 -3.62
C GLU A 112 0.02 -21.27 -4.09
N ILE A 113 -0.79 -20.31 -3.64
CA ILE A 113 -0.68 -18.90 -4.05
C ILE A 113 0.21 -18.06 -3.13
N LEU A 114 0.43 -18.51 -1.90
CA LEU A 114 1.24 -17.77 -0.93
C LEU A 114 2.69 -17.77 -1.37
N ASP A 115 3.39 -16.65 -1.13
CA ASP A 115 4.79 -16.50 -1.49
C ASP A 115 5.60 -17.72 -1.01
N PRO A 116 6.21 -18.49 -1.93
CA PRO A 116 7.01 -19.66 -1.57
C PRO A 116 8.16 -19.32 -0.61
N ARG A 117 8.63 -18.06 -0.61
CA ARG A 117 9.66 -17.55 0.31
C ARG A 117 9.20 -17.61 1.78
N PHE A 118 7.90 -17.69 2.05
CA PHE A 118 7.40 -17.91 3.41
C PHE A 118 7.70 -19.32 3.95
N LYS A 119 8.03 -20.30 3.10
CA LYS A 119 8.46 -21.66 3.51
C LYS A 119 7.50 -22.34 4.50
N GLY A 120 6.19 -22.10 4.39
CA GLY A 120 5.18 -22.64 5.29
C GLY A 120 5.19 -22.07 6.71
N LYS A 121 6.01 -21.05 7.01
CA LYS A 121 6.12 -20.41 8.33
C LYS A 121 5.07 -19.31 8.50
N TYR A 122 3.80 -19.68 8.48
CA TYR A 122 2.70 -18.74 8.68
C TYR A 122 1.46 -19.43 9.27
N PRO A 123 0.68 -18.74 10.12
CA PRO A 123 -0.61 -19.24 10.55
C PRO A 123 -1.61 -19.20 9.39
N LEU A 124 -2.07 -20.37 8.92
CA LEU A 124 -3.03 -20.49 7.81
C LEU A 124 -4.30 -19.64 8.01
N LYS A 125 -4.80 -19.58 9.25
CA LYS A 125 -5.96 -18.78 9.62
C LYS A 125 -5.69 -17.27 9.47
N GLY A 126 -4.50 -16.83 9.84
CA GLY A 126 -4.07 -15.43 9.68
C GLY A 126 -3.90 -15.07 8.22
N ALA A 127 -3.19 -15.92 7.45
CA ALA A 127 -2.99 -15.73 6.02
C ALA A 127 -4.31 -15.64 5.25
N SER A 128 -5.26 -16.54 5.54
CA SER A 128 -6.60 -16.53 4.93
C SER A 128 -7.35 -15.22 5.22
N LYS A 129 -7.30 -14.73 6.47
CA LYS A 129 -7.93 -13.46 6.85
C LYS A 129 -7.24 -12.24 6.22
N CYS A 130 -5.90 -12.23 6.14
CA CYS A 130 -5.15 -11.17 5.48
C CYS A 130 -5.52 -11.07 4.00
N LEU A 131 -5.59 -12.21 3.32
CA LEU A 131 -6.00 -12.26 1.93
C LEU A 131 -7.44 -11.75 1.74
N ALA A 132 -8.39 -12.21 2.56
CA ALA A 132 -9.78 -11.74 2.48
C ALA A 132 -9.90 -10.23 2.71
N LEU A 133 -9.09 -9.66 3.62
CA LEU A 133 -9.01 -8.23 3.83
C LEU A 133 -8.44 -7.50 2.60
N ALA A 134 -7.35 -8.01 2.04
CA ALA A 134 -6.70 -7.42 0.88
C ALA A 134 -7.64 -7.39 -0.35
N LEU A 135 -8.40 -8.47 -0.57
CA LEU A 135 -9.43 -8.57 -1.61
C LEU A 135 -10.56 -7.56 -1.42
N ARG A 136 -11.03 -7.34 -0.19
CA ARG A 136 -12.02 -6.27 0.09
C ARG A 136 -11.46 -4.89 -0.19
N CYS A 137 -10.20 -4.64 0.15
CA CYS A 137 -9.54 -3.36 -0.09
C CYS A 137 -9.47 -3.03 -1.59
N VAL A 138 -9.25 -4.03 -2.44
CA VAL A 138 -9.17 -3.85 -3.90
C VAL A 138 -10.51 -3.91 -4.62
N SER A 139 -11.64 -3.88 -3.91
CA SER A 139 -12.98 -3.91 -4.53
C SER A 139 -13.12 -2.87 -5.66
N ASN A 140 -13.67 -3.24 -6.82
CA ASN A 140 -13.93 -2.31 -7.92
C ASN A 140 -14.91 -1.21 -7.50
N ASN A 141 -15.88 -1.56 -6.66
CA ASN A 141 -16.80 -0.62 -6.06
C ASN A 141 -16.20 -0.02 -4.78
N ALA A 142 -15.91 1.28 -4.82
CA ALA A 142 -15.32 2.01 -3.70
C ALA A 142 -16.15 1.96 -2.40
N LYS A 143 -17.47 1.70 -2.49
CA LYS A 143 -18.36 1.57 -1.31
C LYS A 143 -18.11 0.28 -0.53
N ASP A 144 -17.66 -0.77 -1.20
CA ASP A 144 -17.44 -2.08 -0.59
C ASP A 144 -16.06 -2.17 0.08
N ARG A 145 -15.14 -1.27 -0.29
CA ARG A 145 -13.84 -1.13 0.36
C ARG A 145 -14.05 -0.71 1.82
N PRO A 146 -13.28 -1.24 2.78
CA PRO A 146 -13.36 -0.86 4.19
C PRO A 146 -12.93 0.59 4.45
N LEU A 147 -13.11 1.04 5.69
CA LEU A 147 -12.48 2.25 6.21
C LEU A 147 -11.05 1.93 6.69
N SER A 148 -10.17 2.92 6.76
CA SER A 148 -8.79 2.77 7.25
C SER A 148 -8.74 2.18 8.67
N GLU A 149 -9.64 2.62 9.54
CA GLU A 149 -9.73 2.17 10.92
C GLU A 149 -10.17 0.70 10.99
N GLU A 150 -11.07 0.29 10.11
CA GLU A 150 -11.50 -1.11 9.99
C GLU A 150 -10.34 -1.99 9.48
N VAL A 151 -9.55 -1.49 8.53
CA VAL A 151 -8.35 -2.20 8.04
C VAL A 151 -7.36 -2.40 9.18
N LEU A 152 -7.03 -1.35 9.92
CA LEU A 152 -6.10 -1.42 11.06
C LEU A 152 -6.58 -2.42 12.12
N GLN A 153 -7.84 -2.28 12.58
CA GLN A 153 -8.43 -3.16 13.58
C GLN A 153 -8.39 -4.64 13.14
N ARG A 154 -8.68 -4.91 11.86
CA ARG A 154 -8.62 -6.28 11.33
C ARG A 154 -7.19 -6.81 11.30
N LEU A 155 -6.21 -6.00 10.90
CA LEU A 155 -4.80 -6.41 10.88
C LEU A 155 -4.27 -6.69 12.30
N GLU A 156 -4.60 -5.84 13.27
CA GLU A 156 -4.26 -6.07 14.68
C GLU A 156 -4.86 -7.38 15.20
N HIS A 157 -6.13 -7.63 14.89
CA HIS A 157 -6.77 -8.90 15.25
C HIS A 157 -6.12 -10.10 14.57
N ILE A 158 -5.71 -9.98 13.31
CA ILE A 158 -5.01 -11.06 12.59
C ILE A 158 -3.62 -11.31 13.20
N TYR A 159 -2.87 -10.25 13.52
CA TYR A 159 -1.58 -10.33 14.17
C TYR A 159 -1.68 -11.06 15.52
N ALA A 160 -2.72 -10.78 16.30
CA ALA A 160 -2.98 -11.46 17.56
C ALA A 160 -3.27 -12.97 17.43
N LEU A 161 -3.62 -13.48 16.24
CA LEU A 161 -3.81 -14.93 16.01
C LEU A 161 -2.49 -15.70 15.89
N HIS A 162 -1.35 -15.01 15.87
CA HIS A 162 -0.02 -15.62 15.85
C HIS A 162 0.49 -15.92 17.28
N ASN A 163 -0.13 -15.36 18.32
CA ASN A 163 0.22 -15.60 19.72
C ASN A 163 -0.51 -16.81 20.30
#